data_AF-A0A328U8H9-F1
#
_entry.id   AF-A0A328U8H9-F1
#
_cell.length_a   1.000
_cell.length_b   1.000
_cell.length_c   1.000
_cell.angle_alpha   90.00
_cell.angle_beta   90.00
_cell.angle_gamma   90.00
#
_symmetry.space_group_name_H-M   'P 1'
#
loop_
_entity.id
_entity.type
_entity.pdbx_description
1 polymer ?
#
loop_
_entity_poly.entity_id
_entity_poly.type
_entity_poly.pdbx_seq_one_letter_code
_entity_poly.pdbx_strand_id
1 'polypeptide(L)' 'MQGPIGSRDDFLTYYLDKDKKIYAVTGCFSGTLEEFEKKVKETHGSNKHAKQYLKAAEMARVMLSGD' A
#
# COMPACT_ATOMS: atom_id res chain seq x y z
N MET A 1 3.27 -7.45 -6.28
CA MET A 1 4.32 -6.80 -5.46
C MET A 1 4.82 -5.58 -6.22
N GLN A 2 5.06 -4.45 -5.56
CA GLN A 2 5.53 -3.20 -6.16
C GLN A 2 6.76 -2.70 -5.41
N GLY A 3 7.85 -2.35 -6.10
CA GLY A 3 9.06 -1.87 -5.44
C GLY A 3 10.32 -1.93 -6.31
N PRO A 4 11.42 -1.32 -5.85
CA PRO A 4 11.55 -0.59 -4.59
C PRO A 4 10.88 0.79 -4.65
N ILE A 5 10.11 1.14 -3.61
CA ILE A 5 9.37 2.42 -3.53
C ILE A 5 9.29 2.95 -2.10
N GLY A 6 8.91 4.23 -1.97
CA GLY A 6 8.58 4.83 -0.69
C GLY A 6 9.80 5.22 0.13
N SER A 7 9.58 5.53 1.40
CA SER A 7 10.60 6.04 2.33
C SER A 7 11.65 5.00 2.72
N ARG A 8 11.37 3.72 2.49
CA ARG A 8 12.23 2.59 2.82
C ARG A 8 13.02 2.05 1.64
N ASP A 9 12.69 2.50 0.42
CA ASP A 9 13.22 1.93 -0.83
C ASP A 9 13.07 0.40 -0.87
N ASP A 10 11.88 -0.07 -0.47
CA ASP A 10 11.60 -1.49 -0.18
C ASP A 10 10.38 -1.96 -1.02
N PHE A 11 10.13 -3.26 -1.00
CA PHE A 11 8.96 -3.85 -1.64
C PHE A 11 7.70 -3.67 -0.79
N LEU A 12 6.61 -3.34 -1.48
CA LEU A 12 5.27 -3.24 -0.97
C LEU A 12 4.42 -4.36 -1.57
N THR A 13 3.93 -5.24 -0.71
CA THR A 13 3.15 -6.42 -1.10
C THR A 13 1.68 -6.17 -0.81
N TYR A 14 0.83 -6.54 -1.77
CA TYR A 14 -0.62 -6.53 -1.62
C TYR A 14 -1.18 -7.93 -1.86
N TYR A 15 -2.19 -8.33 -1.11
CA TYR A 15 -2.88 -9.61 -1.24
C TYR A 15 -4.32 -9.51 -0.75
N LEU A 16 -5.16 -10.48 -1.13
CA LEU A 16 -6.51 -10.62 -0.62
C LEU A 16 -6.51 -11.55 0.60
N ASP A 17 -7.26 -11.21 1.63
CA ASP A 17 -7.61 -12.16 2.69
C ASP A 17 -8.75 -13.10 2.25
N LYS A 18 -9.14 -14.01 3.15
CA LYS A 18 -10.26 -14.96 2.92
C LYS A 18 -11.60 -14.27 2.63
N ASP A 19 -11.77 -13.03 3.06
CA ASP A 19 -12.98 -12.22 2.93
C ASP A 19 -12.86 -11.22 1.76
N LYS A 20 -11.86 -11.42 0.87
CA LYS A 20 -11.53 -10.57 -0.29
C LYS A 20 -11.21 -9.11 0.06
N LYS A 21 -10.71 -8.85 1.27
CA LYS A 21 -10.16 -7.54 1.64
C LYS A 21 -8.70 -7.44 1.20
N ILE A 22 -8.32 -6.30 0.64
CA ILE A 22 -6.94 -6.06 0.24
C ILE A 22 -6.12 -5.67 1.48
N TYR A 23 -5.04 -6.41 1.73
CA TYR A 23 -4.03 -6.11 2.73
C TYR A 23 -2.76 -5.59 2.07
N ALA A 24 -2.02 -4.77 2.80
CA ALA A 24 -0.72 -4.21 2.43
C ALA A 24 0.33 -4.58 3.48
N VAL A 25 1.52 -4.97 3.04
CA VAL A 25 2.66 -5.31 3.90
C VAL A 25 3.94 -4.66 3.35
N THR A 26 4.64 -3.92 4.22
CA THR A 26 5.98 -3.37 3.94
C THR A 26 6.71 -3.06 5.25
N GLY A 27 7.93 -3.57 5.42
CA GLY A 27 8.67 -3.48 6.68
C GLY A 27 7.83 -3.95 7.88
N CYS A 28 7.72 -3.11 8.91
CA CYS A 28 6.93 -3.39 10.11
C CYS A 28 5.42 -3.11 9.96
N PHE A 29 4.96 -2.62 8.80
CA PHE A 29 3.54 -2.40 8.55
C PHE A 29 2.88 -3.66 8.00
N SER A 30 1.76 -4.05 8.60
CA SER A 30 0.80 -5.03 8.07
C SER A 30 -0.60 -4.59 8.45
N GLY A 31 -1.49 -4.45 7.47
CA GLY A 31 -2.85 -3.99 7.68
C GLY A 31 -3.66 -3.92 6.39
N THR A 32 -4.91 -3.53 6.49
CA THR A 32 -5.77 -3.31 5.33
C THR A 32 -5.25 -2.18 4.44
N LEU A 33 -5.68 -2.15 3.17
CA LEU A 33 -5.33 -1.09 2.24
C LEU A 33 -5.73 0.30 2.76
N GLU A 34 -6.87 0.41 3.44
CA GLU A 34 -7.37 1.66 4.03
C GLU A 34 -6.48 2.14 5.19
N GLU A 35 -6.11 1.24 6.11
CA GLU A 35 -5.18 1.53 7.19
C GLU A 35 -3.81 1.95 6.66
N PHE A 36 -3.35 1.31 5.57
CA PHE A 36 -2.11 1.66 4.91
C PHE A 36 -2.13 3.09 4.38
N GLU A 37 -3.16 3.47 3.63
CA GLU A 37 -3.28 4.82 3.08
C GLU A 37 -3.37 5.90 4.17
N LYS A 38 -4.12 5.62 5.25
CA LYS A 38 -4.19 6.49 6.41
C LYS A 38 -2.80 6.65 7.02
N LYS A 39 -2.07 5.56 7.25
CA LYS A 39 -0.74 5.59 7.85
C LYS A 39 0.28 6.31 6.98
N VAL A 40 0.21 6.13 5.66
CA VAL A 40 1.04 6.84 4.68
C VAL A 40 0.80 8.34 4.77
N LYS A 41 -0.46 8.79 4.80
CA LYS A 41 -0.81 10.21 4.93
C LYS A 41 -0.35 10.80 6.27
N GLU A 42 -0.52 10.08 7.38
CA GLU A 42 -0.04 10.49 8.71
C GLU A 42 1.50 10.63 8.76
N THR A 43 2.22 9.69 8.16
CA THR A 43 3.70 9.61 8.30
C THR A 43 4.42 10.50 7.30
N HIS A 44 3.87 10.65 6.10
CA HIS A 44 4.57 11.28 4.98
C HIS A 44 3.85 12.53 4.44
N GLY A 45 2.64 12.84 4.93
CA GLY A 45 1.85 13.99 4.49
C GLY A 45 1.63 13.96 2.98
N SER A 46 2.08 15.02 2.31
CA SER A 46 1.98 15.21 0.86
C SER A 46 3.32 15.03 0.11
N ASN A 47 4.35 14.49 0.77
CA ASN A 47 5.68 14.37 0.19
C ASN A 47 5.78 13.30 -0.92
N LYS A 48 6.96 13.15 -1.54
CA LYS A 48 7.20 12.19 -2.62
C LYS A 48 6.90 10.73 -2.25
N HIS A 49 7.18 10.33 -1.00
CA HIS A 49 6.96 8.97 -0.52
C HIS A 49 5.48 8.68 -0.34
N ALA A 50 4.70 9.64 0.17
CA ALA A 50 3.24 9.52 0.20
C ALA A 50 2.68 9.31 -1.20
N LYS A 51 3.12 10.09 -2.19
CA LYS A 51 2.68 9.96 -3.59
C LYS A 51 2.99 8.58 -4.16
N GLN A 52 4.21 8.07 -3.96
CA GLN A 52 4.61 6.73 -4.41
C GLN A 52 3.72 5.64 -3.81
N TYR A 53 3.55 5.63 -2.49
CA TYR A 53 2.76 4.61 -1.80
C TYR A 53 1.26 4.66 -2.18
N LEU A 54 0.69 5.86 -2.30
CA LEU A 54 -0.72 6.01 -2.70
C LEU A 54 -0.95 5.57 -4.15
N LYS A 55 -0.02 5.85 -5.07
CA LYS A 55 -0.09 5.31 -6.44
C LYS A 55 0.01 3.79 -6.48
N ALA A 56 0.87 3.21 -5.65
CA ALA A 56 0.92 1.76 -5.52
C ALA A 56 -0.41 1.20 -4.96
N ALA A 57 -1.03 1.87 -3.99
CA ALA A 57 -2.32 1.48 -3.44
C ALA A 57 -3.47 1.56 -4.46
N GLU A 58 -3.49 2.60 -5.29
CA GLU A 58 -4.42 2.72 -6.43
C GLU A 58 -4.28 1.53 -7.39
N MET A 59 -3.04 1.20 -7.80
CA MET A 59 -2.79 0.05 -8.67
C MET A 59 -3.21 -1.27 -8.03
N ALA A 60 -3.01 -1.43 -6.72
CA ALA A 60 -3.43 -2.63 -6.00
C ALA A 60 -4.95 -2.86 -6.05
N ARG A 61 -5.75 -1.78 -5.97
CA ARG A 61 -7.20 -1.88 -6.17
C ARG A 61 -7.53 -2.42 -7.55
N VAL A 62 -6.94 -1.85 -8.61
CA VAL A 62 -7.19 -2.30 -9.99
C VAL A 62 -6.81 -3.78 -10.18
N MET A 63 -5.71 -4.23 -9.58
CA MET A 63 -5.23 -5.61 -9.76
C MET A 63 -6.02 -6.66 -8.96
N LEU A 64 -6.62 -6.28 -7.82
CA LEU A 64 -7.16 -7.22 -6.84
C LEU A 64 -8.66 -7.06 -6.60
N SER A 65 -9.24 -5.92 -6.93
CA SER A 65 -10.69 -5.77 -7.02
C SER A 65 -11.12 -6.48 -8.31
N GLY A 66 -11.65 -7.69 -8.17
CA GLY A 66 -12.05 -8.52 -9.30
C GLY A 66 -13.22 -7.89 -10.07
N ASP A 67 -12.97 -7.60 -11.35
CA ASP A 67 -13.99 -7.53 -12.40
C ASP A 67 -14.22 -8.93 -13.00
#